data_AF-M5G5H6-F1
#
_entry.id   AF-M5G5H6-F1
#
_cell.length_a   1.000
_cell.length_b   1.000
_cell.length_c   1.000
_cell.angle_alpha   90.00
_cell.angle_beta   90.00
_cell.angle_gamma   90.00
#
_symmetry.space_group_name_H-M   'P 1'
#
loop_
_entity.id
_entity.type
_entity.pdbx_description
1 polymer ?
#
loop_
_entity_poly.entity_id
_entity_poly.type
_entity_poly.pdbx_seq_one_letter_code
_entity_poly.pdbx_strand_id
1 'polypeptide(L)'
;MFTDLTLFVLVLGLMGQKNLAAAVTTLGDGTAYESGKVEGMTWQASGILTQGCTDSVSKIDDCYEMTLSSNPNDNLDPGNWTARQRNELHFPPQADGSTWNYQWKHYLASGVGSTTHFFHMMQVFSTMDDGPLVTLDPISGAVRITDYERGCNPCGPTYSPLSSWEGRTTMHEMTLTSGSNGNLQYAVSDASTGAALISYSVSGYMGGQTYVKFGTYRATEDITTGVTAYVGDFASSQQ
;
A
#
# COMPACT_ATOMS: atom_id res chain seq x y z
N MET A 1 36.27 -51.72 -45.50
CA MET A 1 36.08 -52.09 -44.07
C MET A 1 35.72 -50.80 -43.36
N PHE A 2 34.43 -50.44 -43.37
CA PHE A 2 33.53 -50.47 -42.20
C PHE A 2 34.06 -49.58 -41.05
N THR A 3 33.64 -48.31 -41.02
CA THR A 3 32.52 -47.72 -40.23
C THR A 3 32.94 -47.31 -38.83
N ASP A 4 32.84 -46.03 -38.49
CA ASP A 4 31.91 -45.59 -37.46
C ASP A 4 31.77 -44.06 -37.42
N LEU A 5 30.53 -43.59 -37.59
CA LEU A 5 30.13 -42.19 -37.49
C LEU A 5 29.21 -42.10 -36.28
N THR A 6 29.75 -41.75 -35.12
CA THR A 6 28.98 -41.65 -33.88
C THR A 6 28.18 -40.35 -33.87
N LEU A 7 26.88 -40.47 -34.12
CA LEU A 7 25.89 -39.41 -34.03
C LEU A 7 25.55 -39.15 -32.54
N PHE A 8 26.02 -38.02 -31.99
CA PHE A 8 25.56 -37.54 -30.68
C PHE A 8 24.19 -36.86 -30.84
N VAL A 9 23.13 -37.53 -30.40
CA VAL A 9 21.81 -36.93 -30.23
C VAL A 9 21.77 -36.23 -28.87
N LEU A 10 21.85 -34.89 -28.89
CA LEU A 10 21.61 -34.07 -27.70
C LEU A 10 20.09 -33.94 -27.50
N VAL A 11 19.53 -34.72 -26.58
CA VAL A 11 18.14 -34.58 -26.15
C VAL A 11 18.05 -33.36 -25.23
N LEU A 12 17.57 -32.23 -25.75
CA LEU A 12 17.18 -31.07 -24.94
C LEU A 12 15.92 -31.45 -24.16
N GLY A 13 16.08 -31.86 -22.91
CA GLY A 13 14.98 -32.02 -21.97
C GLY A 13 14.43 -30.63 -21.62
N LEU A 14 13.33 -30.24 -22.25
CA LEU A 14 12.46 -29.17 -21.76
C LEU A 14 11.84 -29.63 -20.44
N MET A 15 12.58 -29.46 -19.34
CA MET A 15 11.99 -29.51 -18.01
C MET A 15 11.10 -28.27 -17.90
N GLY A 16 9.80 -28.46 -18.09
CA GLY A 16 8.81 -27.45 -17.74
C GLY A 16 9.00 -27.09 -16.27
N GLN A 17 9.46 -25.87 -16.01
CA GLN A 17 9.43 -25.28 -14.69
C GLN A 17 7.96 -25.22 -14.27
N LYS A 18 7.53 -26.19 -13.45
CA LYS A 18 6.30 -26.02 -12.68
C LYS A 18 6.55 -24.84 -11.76
N ASN A 19 5.99 -23.69 -12.09
CA ASN A 19 5.89 -22.57 -11.16
C ASN A 19 5.16 -23.09 -9.93
N LEU A 20 5.92 -23.42 -8.88
CA LEU A 20 5.36 -23.66 -7.56
C LEU A 20 4.64 -22.37 -7.19
N ALA A 21 3.31 -22.43 -7.00
CA ALA A 21 2.56 -21.30 -6.49
C ALA A 21 3.26 -20.81 -5.21
N ALA A 22 3.48 -19.50 -5.12
CA ALA A 22 4.08 -18.92 -3.93
C ALA A 22 3.29 -19.37 -2.69
N ALA A 23 3.99 -19.80 -1.65
CA ALA A 23 3.34 -20.22 -0.41
C ALA A 23 2.70 -18.99 0.25
N VAL A 24 1.39 -19.03 0.48
CA VAL A 24 0.67 -17.98 1.19
C VAL A 24 0.79 -18.21 2.69
N THR A 25 1.23 -17.18 3.41
CA THR A 25 1.39 -17.21 4.87
C THR A 25 0.44 -16.20 5.51
N THR A 26 -0.44 -16.66 6.40
CA THR A 26 -1.29 -15.75 7.20
C THR A 26 -0.44 -15.04 8.25
N LEU A 27 -0.46 -13.71 8.22
CA LEU A 27 0.19 -12.85 9.21
C LEU A 27 -0.80 -12.36 10.27
N GLY A 28 -2.03 -12.04 9.86
CA GLY A 28 -3.16 -11.75 10.74
C GLY A 28 -4.40 -12.47 10.24
N ASP A 29 -5.15 -13.10 11.14
CA ASP A 29 -6.31 -13.94 10.78
C ASP A 29 -7.67 -13.21 10.87
N GLY A 30 -7.64 -11.94 11.28
CA GLY A 30 -8.82 -11.08 11.42
C GLY A 30 -9.65 -11.35 12.68
N THR A 31 -9.22 -12.25 13.57
CA THR A 31 -9.92 -12.54 14.84
C THR A 31 -9.52 -11.59 15.96
N ALA A 32 -8.33 -10.99 15.88
CA ALA A 32 -7.82 -9.99 16.81
C ALA A 32 -6.88 -9.01 16.10
N TYR A 33 -6.52 -7.92 16.79
CA TYR A 33 -5.45 -7.05 16.32
C TYR A 33 -4.08 -7.67 16.59
N GLU A 34 -3.28 -7.73 15.54
CA GLU A 34 -1.94 -8.29 15.51
C GLU A 34 -0.95 -7.32 14.89
N SER A 35 0.34 -7.50 15.19
CA SER A 35 1.41 -6.73 14.56
C SER A 35 2.70 -7.53 14.53
N GLY A 36 3.57 -7.17 13.59
CA GLY A 36 4.85 -7.84 13.41
C GLY A 36 5.79 -7.09 12.48
N LYS A 37 6.80 -7.80 11.99
CA LYS A 37 7.81 -7.27 11.09
C LYS A 37 7.85 -8.06 9.79
N VAL A 38 8.05 -7.38 8.68
CA VAL A 38 8.33 -8.00 7.38
C VAL A 38 9.21 -7.06 6.56
N GLU A 39 10.29 -7.59 5.99
CA GLU A 39 11.18 -6.84 5.07
C GLU A 39 11.61 -5.45 5.58
N GLY A 40 11.96 -5.36 6.86
CA GLY A 40 12.37 -4.10 7.50
C GLY A 40 11.24 -3.14 7.85
N MET A 41 10.00 -3.44 7.46
CA MET A 41 8.79 -2.72 7.82
C MET A 41 8.10 -3.34 9.04
N THR A 42 7.23 -2.56 9.67
CA THR A 42 6.22 -3.08 10.61
C THR A 42 4.91 -3.29 9.87
N TRP A 43 4.17 -4.34 10.21
CA TRP A 43 2.79 -4.49 9.80
C TRP A 43 1.86 -4.46 11.03
N GLN A 44 0.63 -4.00 10.81
CA GLN A 44 -0.44 -3.92 11.80
C GLN A 44 -1.75 -4.37 11.12
N ALA A 45 -2.47 -5.31 11.71
CA ALA A 45 -3.66 -5.88 11.10
C ALA A 45 -4.73 -6.17 12.16
N SER A 46 -5.95 -5.70 11.93
CA SER A 46 -7.15 -6.13 12.64
C SER A 46 -8.04 -7.01 11.74
N GLY A 47 -7.80 -7.00 10.42
CA GLY A 47 -8.43 -7.91 9.47
C GLY A 47 -7.50 -9.06 9.07
N ILE A 48 -7.80 -9.67 7.93
CA ILE A 48 -6.97 -10.74 7.38
C ILE A 48 -5.83 -10.09 6.61
N LEU A 49 -4.60 -10.44 6.98
CA LEU A 49 -3.38 -10.05 6.28
C LEU A 49 -2.58 -11.30 5.93
N THR A 50 -2.24 -11.49 4.67
CA THR A 50 -1.38 -12.60 4.24
C THR A 50 -0.18 -12.11 3.45
N GLN A 51 0.94 -12.83 3.55
CA GLN A 51 2.11 -12.68 2.68
C GLN A 51 2.01 -13.71 1.55
N GLY A 52 2.21 -13.26 0.32
CA GLY A 52 1.89 -13.99 -0.90
C GLY A 52 0.42 -13.82 -1.29
N CYS A 53 0.14 -13.66 -2.57
CA CYS A 53 -1.22 -13.52 -3.09
C CYS A 53 -1.62 -14.76 -3.87
N THR A 54 -2.87 -15.17 -3.68
CA THR A 54 -3.48 -16.23 -4.48
C THR A 54 -3.93 -15.74 -5.86
N ASP A 55 -4.11 -14.41 -6.00
CA ASP A 55 -4.67 -13.78 -7.19
C ASP A 55 -3.59 -13.08 -8.03
N SER A 56 -3.49 -13.50 -9.29
CA SER A 56 -2.64 -12.87 -10.31
C SER A 56 -3.16 -11.52 -10.82
N VAL A 57 -4.41 -11.15 -10.49
CA VAL A 57 -5.06 -9.91 -10.96
C VAL A 57 -4.29 -8.67 -10.48
N SER A 58 -3.67 -8.72 -9.31
CA SER A 58 -2.91 -7.60 -8.76
C SER A 58 -1.64 -7.27 -9.55
N LYS A 59 -1.05 -8.24 -10.27
CA LYS A 59 0.26 -8.06 -10.96
C LYS A 59 1.34 -7.45 -10.06
N ILE A 60 1.30 -7.80 -8.78
CA ILE A 60 2.31 -7.50 -7.77
C ILE A 60 3.07 -8.81 -7.52
N ASP A 61 4.39 -8.79 -7.64
CA ASP A 61 5.21 -10.01 -7.61
C ASP A 61 5.46 -10.48 -6.18
N ASP A 62 6.02 -9.62 -5.33
CA ASP A 62 6.07 -9.84 -3.88
C ASP A 62 4.96 -9.05 -3.21
N CYS A 63 3.93 -9.74 -2.73
CA CYS A 63 2.65 -9.12 -2.47
C CYS A 63 2.00 -9.58 -1.16
N TYR A 64 1.18 -8.70 -0.61
CA TYR A 64 0.49 -8.86 0.66
C TYR A 64 -0.99 -8.59 0.43
N GLU A 65 -1.83 -9.59 0.68
CA GLU A 65 -3.28 -9.46 0.56
C GLU A 65 -3.88 -8.96 1.87
N MET A 66 -4.71 -7.93 1.77
CA MET A 66 -5.39 -7.27 2.88
C MET A 66 -6.89 -7.40 2.71
N THR A 67 -7.58 -7.99 3.67
CA THR A 67 -9.04 -8.06 3.69
C THR A 67 -9.62 -7.49 4.98
N LEU A 68 -10.62 -6.61 4.84
CA LEU A 68 -11.42 -6.04 5.94
C LEU A 68 -12.90 -6.34 5.73
N SER A 69 -13.61 -6.67 6.80
CA SER A 69 -15.05 -7.00 6.78
C SER A 69 -15.93 -5.81 6.40
N SER A 70 -17.05 -6.11 5.74
CA SER A 70 -18.14 -5.16 5.50
C SER A 70 -18.98 -4.88 6.75
N ASN A 71 -18.86 -5.72 7.79
CA ASN A 71 -19.54 -5.51 9.06
C ASN A 71 -18.74 -4.49 9.89
N PRO A 72 -19.33 -3.35 10.29
CA PRO A 72 -18.62 -2.29 11.00
C PRO A 72 -18.18 -2.66 12.42
N ASN A 73 -18.60 -3.82 12.93
CA ASN A 73 -18.24 -4.33 14.25
C ASN A 73 -17.20 -5.46 14.22
N ASP A 74 -16.76 -5.89 13.04
CA ASP A 74 -15.73 -6.91 12.86
C ASP A 74 -14.38 -6.26 12.54
N ASN A 75 -13.29 -7.02 12.75
CA ASN A 75 -11.92 -6.59 12.46
C ASN A 75 -11.54 -5.26 13.11
N LEU A 76 -11.93 -5.05 14.37
CA LEU A 76 -11.73 -3.77 15.04
C LEU A 76 -10.28 -3.58 15.49
N ASP A 77 -9.74 -2.43 15.10
CA ASP A 77 -8.51 -1.88 15.64
C ASP A 77 -8.75 -1.36 17.07
N PRO A 78 -8.02 -1.84 18.09
CA PRO A 78 -8.27 -1.50 19.49
C PRO A 78 -7.96 -0.03 19.78
N GLY A 79 -8.80 0.62 20.57
CA GLY A 79 -8.56 1.97 21.06
C GLY A 79 -9.80 2.63 21.69
N ASN A 80 -9.61 3.79 22.33
CA ASN A 80 -10.69 4.60 22.92
C ASN A 80 -11.29 5.60 21.92
N TRP A 81 -11.11 5.35 20.63
CA TRP A 81 -11.52 6.23 19.54
C TRP A 81 -12.81 5.73 18.90
N THR A 82 -13.29 6.42 17.87
CA THR A 82 -14.30 5.86 16.96
C THR A 82 -13.83 4.50 16.41
N ALA A 83 -14.74 3.60 16.10
CA ALA A 83 -14.40 2.25 15.64
C ALA A 83 -13.71 2.29 14.27
N ARG A 84 -12.65 1.49 14.13
CA ARG A 84 -11.76 1.50 12.94
C ARG A 84 -11.37 0.08 12.55
N GLN A 85 -11.04 -0.10 11.29
CA GLN A 85 -10.47 -1.32 10.72
C GLN A 85 -9.15 -0.99 10.04
N ARG A 86 -8.12 -1.82 10.22
CA ARG A 86 -6.77 -1.56 9.71
C ARG A 86 -6.10 -2.83 9.22
N ASN A 87 -5.49 -2.76 8.04
CA ASN A 87 -4.37 -3.59 7.62
C ASN A 87 -3.36 -2.64 6.97
N GLU A 88 -2.22 -2.38 7.58
CA GLU A 88 -1.21 -1.46 7.04
C GLU A 88 0.20 -1.99 7.28
N LEU A 89 1.10 -1.63 6.37
CA LEU A 89 2.54 -1.69 6.57
C LEU A 89 3.07 -0.27 6.73
N HIS A 90 4.21 -0.16 7.42
CA HIS A 90 4.91 1.10 7.48
C HIS A 90 6.42 0.93 7.56
N PHE A 91 7.12 1.86 6.89
CA PHE A 91 8.57 1.98 6.97
C PHE A 91 9.00 2.45 8.37
N PRO A 92 10.28 2.26 8.74
CA PRO A 92 10.83 2.83 9.96
C PRO A 92 10.76 4.38 9.96
N PRO A 93 10.61 5.01 11.14
CA PRO A 93 10.82 6.44 11.33
C PRO A 93 12.19 6.88 10.84
N GLN A 94 12.23 8.01 10.13
CA GLN A 94 13.46 8.58 9.59
C GLN A 94 13.96 9.77 10.40
N ALA A 95 15.28 9.96 10.44
CA ALA A 95 15.85 11.12 11.11
C ALA A 95 15.48 12.43 10.39
N ASP A 96 15.27 13.50 11.14
CA ASP A 96 14.97 14.82 10.58
C ASP A 96 16.10 15.29 9.65
N GLY A 97 15.73 15.91 8.53
CA GLY A 97 16.65 16.34 7.47
C GLY A 97 17.10 15.23 6.51
N SER A 98 16.81 13.95 6.80
CA SER A 98 17.08 12.87 5.85
C SER A 98 16.07 12.87 4.70
N THR A 99 16.53 12.55 3.50
CA THR A 99 15.70 12.40 2.30
C THR A 99 15.65 10.95 1.88
N TRP A 100 14.44 10.43 1.71
CA TRP A 100 14.19 9.05 1.31
C TRP A 100 13.31 8.99 0.08
N ASN A 101 13.61 8.04 -0.79
CA ASN A 101 12.74 7.63 -1.87
C ASN A 101 12.00 6.35 -1.45
N TYR A 102 10.71 6.29 -1.74
CA TYR A 102 9.85 5.14 -1.52
C TYR A 102 9.11 4.81 -2.80
N GLN A 103 8.92 3.52 -3.04
CA GLN A 103 8.11 3.00 -4.11
C GLN A 103 7.32 1.80 -3.60
N TRP A 104 6.09 1.64 -4.06
CA TRP A 104 5.30 0.42 -3.86
C TRP A 104 4.18 0.33 -4.90
N LYS A 105 3.67 -0.87 -5.12
CA LYS A 105 2.41 -1.09 -5.84
C LYS A 105 1.26 -1.25 -4.86
N HIS A 106 0.08 -0.80 -5.28
CA HIS A 106 -1.18 -1.01 -4.56
C HIS A 106 -2.27 -1.39 -5.56
N TYR A 107 -2.98 -2.47 -5.32
CA TYR A 107 -4.20 -2.82 -6.03
C TYR A 107 -5.39 -2.69 -5.10
N LEU A 108 -6.44 -2.01 -5.56
CA LEU A 108 -7.72 -1.94 -4.85
C LEU A 108 -8.76 -2.76 -5.62
N ALA A 109 -9.38 -3.75 -4.98
CA ALA A 109 -10.44 -4.53 -5.63
C ALA A 109 -11.65 -3.66 -5.99
N SER A 110 -12.45 -4.10 -6.97
CA SER A 110 -13.70 -3.42 -7.31
C SER A 110 -14.75 -3.54 -6.21
N GLY A 111 -15.50 -2.46 -5.98
CA GLY A 111 -16.58 -2.45 -4.98
C GLY A 111 -16.11 -2.27 -3.54
N VAL A 112 -14.88 -1.81 -3.32
CA VAL A 112 -14.33 -1.50 -1.99
C VAL A 112 -15.08 -0.32 -1.35
N GLY A 113 -15.61 0.59 -2.16
CA GLY A 113 -16.36 1.75 -1.68
C GLY A 113 -15.49 2.78 -0.97
N SER A 114 -16.12 3.76 -0.32
CA SER A 114 -15.47 4.87 0.39
C SER A 114 -16.20 5.16 1.70
N THR A 115 -15.56 5.89 2.60
CA THR A 115 -16.23 6.46 3.79
C THR A 115 -16.53 7.94 3.57
N THR A 116 -17.19 8.58 4.52
CA THR A 116 -17.39 10.05 4.62
C THR A 116 -16.43 10.68 5.63
N HIS A 117 -15.71 9.85 6.39
CA HIS A 117 -14.73 10.25 7.41
C HIS A 117 -13.30 10.10 6.87
N PHE A 118 -12.64 8.98 7.16
CA PHE A 118 -11.30 8.67 6.67
C PHE A 118 -11.21 7.23 6.13
N PHE A 119 -10.32 7.02 5.17
CA PHE A 119 -9.95 5.72 4.63
C PHE A 119 -8.54 5.85 4.05
N HIS A 120 -7.54 5.75 4.90
CA HIS A 120 -6.15 5.89 4.52
C HIS A 120 -5.69 4.71 3.67
N MET A 121 -5.29 5.02 2.43
CA MET A 121 -4.49 4.14 1.56
C MET A 121 -3.00 4.38 1.72
N MET A 122 -2.62 5.61 2.08
CA MET A 122 -1.26 6.06 2.34
C MET A 122 -1.29 7.17 3.38
N GLN A 123 -0.28 7.21 4.25
CA GLN A 123 -0.05 8.29 5.21
C GLN A 123 1.44 8.64 5.26
N VAL A 124 1.76 9.93 5.26
CA VAL A 124 3.01 10.45 5.82
C VAL A 124 2.72 10.76 7.28
N PHE A 125 3.30 9.99 8.20
CA PHE A 125 2.99 10.06 9.64
C PHE A 125 4.16 10.64 10.42
N SER A 126 3.89 11.60 11.31
CA SER A 126 4.88 12.19 12.22
C SER A 126 4.78 11.54 13.59
N THR A 127 5.89 10.98 14.08
CA THR A 127 5.92 10.42 15.45
C THR A 127 5.83 11.54 16.49
N MET A 128 6.41 12.71 16.20
CA MET A 128 6.42 13.84 17.13
C MET A 128 5.06 14.54 17.24
N ASP A 129 4.30 14.59 16.15
CA ASP A 129 2.96 15.22 16.13
C ASP A 129 1.84 14.22 16.44
N ASP A 130 2.17 12.94 16.57
CA ASP A 130 1.23 11.83 16.82
C ASP A 130 0.07 11.79 15.81
N GLY A 131 0.38 11.98 14.53
CA GLY A 131 -0.65 12.05 13.50
C GLY A 131 -0.14 12.07 12.06
N PRO A 132 -1.06 11.86 11.10
CA PRO A 132 -0.74 12.01 9.70
C PRO A 132 -0.57 13.49 9.34
N LEU A 133 0.47 13.80 8.58
CA LEU A 133 0.67 15.10 7.95
C LEU A 133 -0.02 15.16 6.59
N VAL A 134 0.12 14.09 5.81
CA VAL A 134 -0.44 13.96 4.47
C VAL A 134 -1.05 12.57 4.31
N THR A 135 -2.23 12.48 3.71
CA THR A 135 -2.92 11.21 3.45
C THR A 135 -3.41 11.10 2.03
N LEU A 136 -3.63 9.86 1.57
CA LEU A 136 -4.40 9.54 0.37
C LEU A 136 -5.63 8.73 0.79
N ASP A 137 -6.83 9.21 0.48
CA ASP A 137 -8.08 8.62 0.97
C ASP A 137 -9.16 8.47 -0.12
N PRO A 138 -9.85 7.33 -0.23
CA PRO A 138 -11.15 7.20 -0.87
C PRO A 138 -12.24 7.75 0.04
N ILE A 139 -12.70 8.97 -0.21
CA ILE A 139 -13.80 9.62 0.51
C ILE A 139 -14.89 10.07 -0.44
N SER A 140 -16.14 9.76 -0.10
CA SER A 140 -17.33 10.17 -0.86
C SER A 140 -17.21 9.89 -2.37
N GLY A 141 -16.74 8.69 -2.71
CA GLY A 141 -16.59 8.21 -4.09
C GLY A 141 -15.39 8.76 -4.86
N ALA A 142 -14.45 9.45 -4.21
CA ALA A 142 -13.25 9.98 -4.85
C ALA A 142 -11.99 9.71 -4.02
N VAL A 143 -10.90 9.42 -4.70
CA VAL A 143 -9.56 9.39 -4.10
C VAL A 143 -9.00 10.80 -4.08
N ARG A 144 -8.56 11.24 -2.91
CA ARG A 144 -8.05 12.60 -2.67
C ARG A 144 -6.86 12.60 -1.73
N ILE A 145 -6.00 13.61 -1.90
CA ILE A 145 -4.92 13.91 -0.95
C ILE A 145 -5.41 14.94 0.05
N THR A 146 -5.11 14.73 1.33
CA THR A 146 -5.28 15.73 2.40
C THR A 146 -3.91 16.10 2.94
N ASP A 147 -3.61 17.39 3.09
CA ASP A 147 -2.44 17.89 3.81
C ASP A 147 -2.94 18.66 5.05
N TYR A 148 -2.78 18.04 6.21
CA TYR A 148 -3.26 18.55 7.49
C TYR A 148 -2.44 19.73 7.99
N GLU A 149 -1.14 19.76 7.67
CA GLU A 149 -0.24 20.85 8.06
C GLU A 149 -0.58 22.16 7.32
N ARG A 150 -0.97 22.07 6.04
CA ARG A 150 -1.37 23.23 5.24
C ARG A 150 -2.87 23.48 5.22
N GLY A 151 -3.66 22.65 5.91
CA GLY A 151 -5.12 22.77 5.95
C GLY A 151 -5.79 22.59 4.58
N CYS A 152 -5.23 21.72 3.74
CA CYS A 152 -5.68 21.52 2.36
C CYS A 152 -6.39 20.15 2.21
N ASN A 153 -7.64 20.18 1.71
CA ASN A 153 -8.49 18.99 1.54
C ASN A 153 -9.62 19.27 0.51
N PRO A 154 -9.57 18.75 -0.73
CA PRO A 154 -8.48 17.96 -1.32
C PRO A 154 -7.31 18.84 -1.79
N CYS A 155 -6.11 18.25 -1.90
CA CYS A 155 -4.93 18.84 -2.52
C CYS A 155 -4.66 18.30 -3.93
N GLY A 156 -4.17 19.15 -4.83
CA GLY A 156 -3.86 18.79 -6.22
C GLY A 156 -5.06 18.85 -7.18
N PRO A 157 -4.93 18.36 -8.43
CA PRO A 157 -6.04 18.32 -9.39
C PRO A 157 -7.21 17.53 -8.81
N THR A 158 -8.37 18.19 -8.82
CA THR A 158 -9.30 18.23 -7.68
C THR A 158 -10.32 17.08 -7.61
N TYR A 159 -10.19 16.03 -8.42
CA TYR A 159 -11.10 14.89 -8.37
C TYR A 159 -10.55 13.69 -9.14
N SER A 160 -10.20 12.61 -8.43
CA SER A 160 -9.99 11.30 -9.05
C SER A 160 -11.10 10.36 -8.57
N PRO A 161 -12.09 10.00 -9.41
CA PRO A 161 -13.18 9.13 -8.97
C PRO A 161 -12.62 7.78 -8.51
N LEU A 162 -13.16 7.21 -7.44
CA LEU A 162 -12.71 5.90 -6.91
C LEU A 162 -12.76 4.80 -7.98
N SER A 163 -13.72 4.87 -8.90
CA SER A 163 -13.84 3.94 -10.03
C SER A 163 -12.65 3.98 -11.00
N SER A 164 -11.82 5.03 -10.99
CA SER A 164 -10.56 5.06 -11.76
C SER A 164 -9.40 4.36 -11.07
N TRP A 165 -9.58 3.90 -9.82
CA TRP A 165 -8.58 3.20 -9.00
C TRP A 165 -8.94 1.74 -8.78
N GLU A 166 -10.22 1.46 -8.61
CA GLU A 166 -10.73 0.11 -8.42
C GLU A 166 -10.44 -0.81 -9.61
N GLY A 167 -10.09 -2.06 -9.31
CA GLY A 167 -9.73 -3.08 -10.32
C GLY A 167 -8.39 -2.81 -11.00
N ARG A 168 -7.56 -1.93 -10.45
CA ARG A 168 -6.27 -1.53 -11.02
C ARG A 168 -5.16 -1.57 -10.01
N THR A 169 -3.97 -1.85 -10.51
CA THR A 169 -2.72 -1.72 -9.76
C THR A 169 -2.15 -0.34 -10.03
N THR A 170 -1.93 0.42 -8.97
CA THR A 170 -1.30 1.72 -9.01
C THR A 170 0.15 1.61 -8.55
N MET A 171 1.03 2.35 -9.23
CA MET A 171 2.42 2.54 -8.83
C MET A 171 2.51 3.84 -8.05
N HIS A 172 3.00 3.76 -6.82
CA HIS A 172 3.23 4.88 -5.93
C HIS A 172 4.72 5.18 -5.86
N GLU A 173 5.07 6.45 -6.04
CA GLU A 173 6.44 6.93 -5.93
C GLU A 173 6.46 8.17 -5.04
N MET A 174 7.38 8.19 -4.08
CA MET A 174 7.49 9.27 -3.11
C MET A 174 8.94 9.64 -2.84
N THR A 175 9.25 10.93 -2.82
CA THR A 175 10.47 11.47 -2.20
C THR A 175 10.04 12.32 -1.02
N LEU A 176 10.60 12.03 0.16
CA LEU A 176 10.27 12.70 1.42
C LEU A 176 11.55 13.12 2.13
N THR A 177 11.67 14.42 2.40
CA THR A 177 12.63 14.97 3.35
C THR A 177 11.89 15.30 4.65
N SER A 178 12.28 14.67 5.76
CA SER A 178 11.65 14.89 7.08
C SER A 178 12.14 16.17 7.76
N GLY A 179 11.40 16.69 8.74
CA GLY A 179 11.83 17.82 9.57
C GLY A 179 11.25 19.18 9.17
N SER A 180 11.75 20.24 9.80
CA SER A 180 11.21 21.60 9.70
C SER A 180 11.35 22.27 8.33
N ASN A 181 12.38 21.88 7.57
CA ASN A 181 12.63 22.34 6.21
C ASN A 181 12.50 21.20 5.20
N GLY A 182 11.54 20.31 5.46
CA GLY A 182 11.26 19.15 4.64
C GLY A 182 10.63 19.46 3.29
N ASN A 183 10.40 18.40 2.53
CA ASN A 183 9.63 18.43 1.30
C ASN A 183 9.00 17.06 1.05
N LEU A 184 7.91 17.07 0.28
CA LEU A 184 7.25 15.89 -0.21
C LEU A 184 7.06 16.05 -1.71
N GLN A 185 7.44 15.03 -2.47
CA GLN A 185 7.04 14.82 -3.85
C GLN A 185 6.38 13.45 -3.90
N TYR A 186 5.10 13.40 -4.27
CA TYR A 186 4.33 12.17 -4.30
C TYR A 186 3.57 12.08 -5.61
N ALA A 187 3.67 10.93 -6.27
CA ALA A 187 2.97 10.66 -7.52
C ALA A 187 2.39 9.25 -7.50
N VAL A 188 1.23 9.10 -8.13
CA VAL A 188 0.60 7.81 -8.36
C VAL A 188 0.21 7.71 -9.83
N SER A 189 0.54 6.57 -10.43
CA SER A 189 0.19 6.23 -11.81
C SER A 189 -0.46 4.86 -11.90
N ASP A 190 -1.18 4.59 -12.98
CA ASP A 190 -1.62 3.23 -13.32
C ASP A 190 -0.38 2.40 -13.70
N ALA A 191 -0.11 1.32 -12.97
CA ALA A 191 1.12 0.54 -13.11
C ALA A 191 1.24 -0.18 -14.47
N SER A 192 0.13 -0.35 -15.18
CA SER A 192 0.11 -1.05 -16.48
C SER A 192 0.31 -0.10 -17.67
N THR A 193 -0.15 1.14 -17.55
CA THR A 193 -0.14 2.13 -18.65
C THR A 193 0.81 3.29 -18.41
N GLY A 194 1.25 3.52 -17.17
CA GLY A 194 2.01 4.71 -16.76
C GLY A 194 1.19 6.00 -16.74
N ALA A 195 -0.14 5.92 -16.93
CA ALA A 195 -0.99 7.11 -16.89
C ALA A 195 -1.04 7.70 -15.48
N ALA A 196 -0.76 8.99 -15.35
CA ALA A 196 -0.83 9.69 -14.07
C ALA A 196 -2.27 9.71 -13.53
N LEU A 197 -2.42 9.41 -12.24
CA LEU A 197 -3.72 9.42 -11.54
C LEU A 197 -3.81 10.61 -10.58
N ILE A 198 -2.79 10.80 -9.74
CA ILE A 198 -2.72 11.93 -8.81
C ILE A 198 -1.26 12.26 -8.49
N SER A 199 -0.97 13.53 -8.22
CA SER A 199 0.34 13.98 -7.79
C SER A 199 0.23 15.15 -6.83
N TYR A 200 1.16 15.24 -5.90
CA TYR A 200 1.26 16.32 -4.93
C TYR A 200 2.72 16.65 -4.64
N SER A 201 3.04 17.93 -4.52
CA SER A 201 4.39 18.37 -4.18
C SER A 201 4.33 19.61 -3.32
N VAL A 202 5.10 19.62 -2.23
CA VAL A 202 5.07 20.67 -1.23
C VAL A 202 6.42 20.75 -0.50
N SER A 203 6.72 21.91 0.08
CA SER A 203 7.89 22.14 0.93
C SER A 203 7.49 22.75 2.28
N GLY A 204 8.40 22.71 3.24
CA GLY A 204 8.19 23.20 4.60
C GLY A 204 8.13 22.07 5.62
N TYR A 205 7.45 22.29 6.75
CA TYR A 205 7.37 21.31 7.83
C TYR A 205 6.83 19.94 7.34
N MET A 206 7.59 18.87 7.59
CA MET A 206 7.25 17.48 7.27
C MET A 206 7.39 16.58 8.49
N GLY A 207 7.01 17.09 9.67
CA GLY A 207 7.02 16.33 10.92
C GLY A 207 8.41 16.03 11.45
N GLY A 208 8.44 15.43 12.64
CA GLY A 208 9.65 14.90 13.25
C GLY A 208 9.58 13.38 13.37
N GLN A 209 10.68 12.70 13.06
CA GLN A 209 10.72 11.23 13.01
C GLN A 209 9.61 10.65 12.12
N THR A 210 9.54 11.14 10.89
CA THR A 210 8.46 10.85 9.94
C THR A 210 8.67 9.51 9.24
N TYR A 211 7.58 8.82 8.93
CA TYR A 211 7.59 7.59 8.14
C TYR A 211 6.35 7.48 7.25
N VAL A 212 6.42 6.59 6.26
CA VAL A 212 5.32 6.32 5.34
C VAL A 212 4.59 5.04 5.78
N LYS A 213 3.26 5.14 5.85
CA LYS A 213 2.32 4.02 6.04
C LYS A 213 1.53 3.81 4.77
N PHE A 214 1.16 2.58 4.46
CA PHE A 214 0.30 2.25 3.32
C PHE A 214 -0.46 0.94 3.57
N GLY A 215 -1.62 0.82 2.92
CA GLY A 215 -2.52 -0.32 3.09
C GLY A 215 -3.98 0.15 3.08
N THR A 216 -4.76 -0.32 4.03
CA THR A 216 -6.17 0.00 4.19
C THR A 216 -6.48 0.28 5.66
N TYR A 217 -6.76 1.53 6.02
CA TYR A 217 -7.14 1.92 7.38
C TYR A 217 -8.31 2.90 7.36
N ARG A 218 -9.48 2.50 7.87
CA ARG A 218 -10.73 3.25 7.70
C ARG A 218 -11.57 3.33 8.98
N ALA A 219 -12.37 4.38 9.07
CA ALA A 219 -13.49 4.42 10.01
C ALA A 219 -14.56 3.39 9.62
N THR A 220 -15.31 2.86 10.60
CA THR A 220 -16.39 1.89 10.32
C THR A 220 -17.79 2.49 10.33
N GLU A 221 -17.95 3.76 10.67
CA GLU A 221 -19.24 4.39 10.96
C GLU A 221 -20.25 4.35 9.79
N ASP A 222 -19.75 4.34 8.56
CA ASP A 222 -20.58 4.40 7.35
C ASP A 222 -20.16 3.42 6.24
N ILE A 223 -19.39 2.38 6.60
CA ILE A 223 -19.02 1.35 5.63
C ILE A 223 -20.24 0.49 5.29
N THR A 224 -20.36 0.14 4.01
CA THR A 224 -21.36 -0.83 3.51
C THR A 224 -20.71 -1.98 2.74
N THR A 225 -19.38 -1.95 2.62
CA THR A 225 -18.57 -2.80 1.75
C THR A 225 -17.34 -3.32 2.49
N GLY A 226 -16.91 -4.54 2.14
CA GLY A 226 -15.62 -5.06 2.56
C GLY A 226 -14.49 -4.37 1.81
N VAL A 227 -13.26 -4.59 2.25
CA VAL A 227 -12.06 -4.22 1.48
C VAL A 227 -11.32 -5.47 1.10
N THR A 228 -10.90 -5.56 -0.16
CA THR A 228 -9.79 -6.42 -0.57
C THR A 228 -8.80 -5.54 -1.30
N ALA A 229 -7.55 -5.56 -0.85
CA ALA A 229 -6.46 -4.83 -1.47
C ALA A 229 -5.21 -5.70 -1.49
N TYR A 230 -4.30 -5.40 -2.40
CA TYR A 230 -2.96 -5.99 -2.41
C TYR A 230 -1.93 -4.88 -2.42
N VAL A 231 -0.87 -5.02 -1.64
CA VAL A 231 0.28 -4.12 -1.68
C VAL A 231 1.55 -4.93 -1.83
N GLY A 232 2.61 -4.33 -2.34
CA GLY A 232 3.86 -5.04 -2.51
C GLY A 232 4.80 -4.37 -3.49
N ASP A 233 5.78 -5.13 -3.97
CA ASP A 233 6.89 -4.65 -4.81
C ASP A 233 7.50 -3.36 -4.26
N PHE A 234 7.68 -3.30 -2.93
CA PHE A 234 8.13 -2.09 -2.26
C PHE A 234 9.64 -1.96 -2.31
N ALA A 235 10.10 -0.71 -2.39
CA ALA A 235 11.52 -0.36 -2.32
C ALA A 235 11.67 0.96 -1.56
N SER A 236 12.79 1.10 -0.84
CA SER A 236 13.18 2.36 -0.24
C SER A 236 14.68 2.58 -0.27
N SER A 237 15.10 3.83 -0.41
CA SER A 237 16.51 4.21 -0.35
C SER A 237 16.69 5.62 0.20
N GLN A 238 17.77 5.82 0.94
CA GLN A 238 18.22 7.14 1.39
C GLN A 238 19.03 7.80 0.27
N GLN A 239 18.82 9.11 0.06
CA GLN A 239 19.65 9.95 -0.82
C GLN A 239 20.92 10.43 -0.11
#